data_AF-A0A183G5C3-F1
#
_entry.id   AF-A0A183G5C3-F1
#
_cell.length_a   1.000
_cell.length_b   1.000
_cell.length_c   1.000
_cell.angle_alpha   90.00
_cell.angle_beta   90.00
_cell.angle_gamma   90.00
#
_symmetry.space_group_name_H-M   'P 1'
#
loop_
_entity.id
_entity.type
_entity.pdbx_description
1 polymer ?
#
loop_
_entity_poly.entity_id
_entity_poly.type
_entity_poly.pdbx_seq_one_letter_code
_entity_poly.pdbx_strand_id
1 'polypeptide(L)'
;MDPGSWRYELICIVCLGVGTMCLMNGYDTQSFLVEPVLHSVHMREPTRMEKHAGYYGQAVLYGTYTSATLIAPWICFRIGSKWSLFVGSLLFTVYQAGFFVLNSYYYYLSQALMGIGFA
;
A
#
# COMPACT_ATOMS: atom_id res chain seq x y z
N MET A 1 1.48 35.01 10.48
CA MET A 1 0.71 33.86 10.98
C MET A 1 -0.63 34.40 11.41
N ASP A 2 -1.67 34.11 10.64
CA ASP A 2 -3.02 34.58 10.97
C ASP A 2 -3.46 33.90 12.28
N PRO A 3 -4.01 34.62 13.27
CA PRO A 3 -4.30 34.08 14.60
C PRO A 3 -5.32 32.91 14.61
N GLY A 4 -5.96 32.60 13.48
CA GLY A 4 -6.82 31.43 13.29
C GLY A 4 -6.15 30.19 12.66
N SER A 5 -4.95 30.30 12.08
CA SER A 5 -4.36 29.21 11.27
C SER A 5 -3.94 27.98 12.09
N TRP A 6 -3.50 28.19 13.33
CA TRP A 6 -3.00 27.11 14.21
C TRP A 6 -4.04 26.01 14.48
N ARG A 7 -5.34 26.37 14.56
CA ARG A 7 -6.41 25.40 14.76
C ARG A 7 -6.59 24.51 13.55
N TYR A 8 -6.53 25.08 12.35
CA TYR A 8 -6.63 24.34 11.10
C TYR A 8 -5.40 23.45 10.88
N GLU A 9 -4.20 23.97 11.18
CA GLU A 9 -2.96 23.20 11.14
C GLU A 9 -3.02 21.99 12.09
N LEU A 10 -3.48 22.17 13.33
CA LEU A 10 -3.66 21.06 14.28
C LEU A 10 -4.67 20.03 13.81
N ILE A 11 -5.82 20.46 13.27
CA ILE A 11 -6.82 19.54 12.72
C ILE A 11 -6.21 18.75 11.56
N CYS A 12 -5.47 19.40 10.66
CA CYS A 12 -4.78 18.72 9.56
C CYS A 12 -3.76 17.69 10.07
N ILE A 13 -2.95 18.04 11.07
CA ILE A 13 -1.95 17.13 11.66
C ILE A 13 -2.64 15.91 12.27
N VAL A 14 -3.70 16.12 13.06
CA VAL A 14 -4.45 15.02 13.69
C VAL A 14 -5.11 14.14 12.63
N CYS A 15 -5.77 14.71 11.63
CA CYS A 15 -6.38 13.95 10.53
C CYS A 15 -5.36 13.14 9.74
N LEU A 16 -4.21 13.74 9.41
CA LEU A 16 -3.13 13.03 8.71
C LEU A 16 -2.57 11.91 9.58
N GLY A 17 -2.31 12.16 10.87
CA GLY A 17 -1.80 11.16 11.79
C GLY A 17 -2.75 9.98 11.99
N VAL A 18 -4.03 10.24 12.22
CA VAL A 18 -5.03 9.16 12.35
C VAL A 18 -5.16 8.39 11.04
N GLY A 19 -5.19 9.09 9.90
CA GLY A 19 -5.25 8.45 8.58
C GLY A 19 -4.07 7.52 8.31
N THR A 20 -2.84 7.97 8.56
CA THR A 20 -1.64 7.16 8.34
C THR A 20 -1.55 6.00 9.34
N MET A 21 -1.95 6.20 10.60
CA MET A 21 -2.04 5.11 11.58
C MET A 21 -3.00 4.01 11.13
N CYS A 22 -4.20 4.39 10.64
CA CYS A 22 -5.17 3.41 10.14
C CYS A 22 -4.65 2.66 8.90
N LEU A 23 -3.99 3.36 7.97
CA LEU A 23 -3.41 2.74 6.78
C LEU A 23 -2.31 1.72 7.13
N MET A 24 -1.39 2.10 8.02
CA MET A 24 -0.29 1.21 8.44
C MET A 24 -0.82 -0.01 9.22
N ASN A 25 -1.76 0.19 10.13
CA ASN A 25 -2.38 -0.92 10.86
C ASN A 25 -3.13 -1.89 9.93
N GLY A 26 -3.82 -1.35 8.91
CA GLY A 26 -4.47 -2.18 7.88
C GLY A 26 -3.46 -3.01 7.09
N TYR A 27 -2.36 -2.39 6.68
CA TYR A 27 -1.27 -3.05 5.96
C TYR A 27 -0.59 -4.16 6.78
N ASP A 28 -0.27 -3.89 8.05
CA ASP A 28 0.32 -4.90 8.94
C ASP A 28 -0.62 -6.09 9.12
N THR A 29 -1.91 -5.83 9.36
CA THR A 29 -2.93 -6.88 9.51
C THR A 29 -3.01 -7.74 8.24
N GLN A 30 -3.04 -7.10 7.07
CA GLN A 30 -3.11 -7.81 5.79
C GLN A 30 -1.85 -8.64 5.52
N SER A 31 -0.67 -8.15 5.92
CA SER A 31 0.60 -8.86 5.76
C SER A 31 0.65 -10.16 6.54
N PHE A 32 -0.04 -10.24 7.69
CA PHE A 32 -0.21 -11.51 8.42
C PHE A 32 -1.28 -12.42 7.84
N LEU A 33 -2.32 -11.86 7.20
CA LEU A 33 -3.43 -12.64 6.65
C LEU A 33 -3.15 -13.19 5.24
N VAL A 34 -2.26 -12.56 4.47
CA VAL A 34 -2.08 -12.90 3.06
C VAL A 34 -1.59 -14.33 2.83
N GLU A 35 -0.58 -14.78 3.58
CA GLU A 35 -0.04 -16.14 3.44
C GLU A 35 -1.07 -17.24 3.78
N PRO A 36 -1.77 -17.22 4.94
CA PRO A 36 -2.78 -18.24 5.23
C PRO A 36 -3.98 -18.19 4.27
N VAL A 37 -4.36 -17.01 3.77
CA VAL A 37 -5.44 -16.88 2.77
C VAL A 37 -5.02 -17.48 1.43
N LEU A 38 -3.84 -17.13 0.92
CA LEU A 38 -3.33 -17.66 -0.35
C LEU A 38 -3.07 -19.17 -0.27
N HIS A 39 -2.55 -19.65 0.86
CA HIS A 39 -2.38 -21.08 1.10
C HIS A 39 -3.74 -21.82 1.10
N SER A 40 -4.77 -21.24 1.71
CA SER A 40 -6.14 -21.82 1.71
C SER A 40 -6.76 -21.86 0.31
N VAL A 41 -6.48 -20.87 -0.54
CA VAL A 41 -6.92 -20.83 -1.94
C VAL A 41 -6.16 -21.86 -2.78
N HIS A 42 -4.84 -21.97 -2.59
CA HIS A 42 -4.01 -22.97 -3.26
C HIS A 42 -4.49 -24.41 -2.96
N MET A 43 -4.91 -24.69 -1.73
CA MET A 43 -5.48 -26.00 -1.35
C MET A 43 -6.79 -26.33 -2.09
N ARG A 44 -7.53 -25.32 -2.58
CA ARG A 44 -8.78 -25.50 -3.34
C ARG A 44 -8.55 -25.50 -4.85
N GLU A 45 -7.65 -24.66 -5.35
CA GLU A 45 -7.37 -24.46 -6.77
C GLU A 45 -5.84 -24.39 -7.02
N PRO A 46 -5.14 -25.53 -7.08
CA PRO A 46 -3.67 -25.59 -7.10
C PRO A 46 -3.03 -25.03 -8.36
N THR A 47 -3.78 -24.89 -9.46
CA THR A 47 -3.31 -24.33 -10.74
C THR A 47 -3.33 -22.80 -10.80
N ARG A 48 -3.99 -22.12 -9.85
CA ARG A 48 -4.17 -20.66 -9.91
C ARG A 48 -3.18 -19.87 -9.08
N MET A 49 -2.55 -20.46 -8.07
CA MET A 49 -1.61 -19.79 -7.17
C MET A 49 -0.53 -20.76 -6.70
N GLU A 50 0.69 -20.26 -6.54
CA GLU A 50 1.84 -21.02 -6.00
C GLU A 50 1.73 -21.16 -4.47
N LYS A 51 2.28 -22.24 -3.90
CA LYS A 51 2.18 -22.56 -2.46
C LYS A 51 2.72 -21.47 -1.52
N HIS A 52 3.68 -20.66 -1.98
CA HIS A 52 4.34 -19.59 -1.21
C HIS A 52 4.11 -18.20 -1.82
N ALA A 53 2.99 -18.01 -2.54
CA ALA A 53 2.72 -16.77 -3.25
C ALA A 53 2.65 -15.53 -2.33
N GLY A 54 2.35 -15.66 -1.04
CA GLY A 54 2.38 -14.54 -0.10
C GLY A 54 3.80 -14.00 0.13
N TYR A 55 4.78 -14.88 0.33
CA TYR A 55 6.19 -14.49 0.46
C TYR A 55 6.77 -13.87 -0.81
N TYR A 56 6.46 -14.44 -1.97
CA TYR A 56 6.87 -13.84 -3.24
C TYR A 56 6.22 -12.46 -3.45
N GLY A 57 4.96 -12.30 -3.06
CA GLY A 57 4.27 -11.01 -3.08
C GLY A 57 4.98 -9.96 -2.23
N GLN A 58 5.36 -10.31 -1.00
CA GLN A 58 6.13 -9.41 -0.12
C GLN A 58 7.51 -9.06 -0.69
N ALA A 59 8.22 -10.03 -1.30
CA ALA A 59 9.51 -9.77 -1.93
C ALA A 59 9.37 -8.75 -3.09
N VAL A 60 8.33 -8.87 -3.90
CA VAL A 60 8.03 -7.91 -4.97
C VAL A 60 7.72 -6.53 -4.38
N LEU A 61 6.89 -6.44 -3.34
CA LEU A 61 6.57 -5.19 -2.68
C LEU A 61 7.83 -4.47 -2.16
N TYR A 62 8.70 -5.16 -1.44
CA TYR A 62 9.93 -4.54 -0.90
C TYR A 62 10.92 -4.17 -2.02
N GLY A 63 11.00 -4.98 -3.08
CA GLY A 63 11.81 -4.66 -4.25
C GLY A 63 11.34 -3.40 -4.98
N THR A 64 10.03 -3.28 -5.21
CA THR A 64 9.47 -2.07 -5.85
C THR A 64 9.52 -0.86 -4.94
N TYR A 65 9.27 -1.03 -3.64
CA TYR A 65 9.42 0.04 -2.63
C TYR A 65 10.85 0.61 -2.61
N THR A 66 11.87 -0.26 -2.59
CA THR A 66 13.27 0.18 -2.62
C THR A 66 13.58 0.96 -3.90
N SER A 67 13.06 0.51 -5.03
CA SER A 67 13.26 1.20 -6.32
C SER A 67 12.51 2.54 -6.37
N ALA A 68 11.29 2.59 -5.84
CA ALA A 68 10.44 3.76 -5.85
C ALA A 68 10.95 4.85 -4.91
N THR A 69 11.45 4.49 -3.72
CA THR A 69 12.03 5.46 -2.75
C THR A 69 13.25 6.21 -3.29
N LEU A 70 14.01 5.63 -4.22
CA LEU A 70 15.10 6.33 -4.90
C LEU A 70 14.60 7.48 -5.81
N ILE A 71 13.39 7.33 -6.37
CA ILE A 71 12.78 8.28 -7.31
C ILE A 71 11.77 9.20 -6.60
N ALA A 72 11.28 8.80 -5.44
CA ALA A 72 10.26 9.52 -4.67
C ALA A 72 10.60 11.01 -4.38
N PRO A 73 11.84 11.40 -4.01
CA PRO A 73 12.18 12.81 -3.79
C PRO A 73 11.99 13.66 -5.05
N TRP A 74 12.36 13.11 -6.21
CA TRP A 74 12.23 13.79 -7.49
C TRP A 74 10.76 13.95 -7.90
N ILE A 75 9.95 12.91 -7.68
CA ILE A 75 8.50 12.93 -7.95
C ILE A 75 7.80 13.93 -7.03
N CYS A 76 8.08 13.90 -5.73
CA CYS A 76 7.51 14.80 -4.74
C CYS A 76 7.85 16.27 -5.02
N PHE A 77 9.06 16.56 -5.50
CA PHE A 77 9.43 17.90 -5.92
C PHE A 77 8.60 18.40 -7.12
N ARG A 78 8.26 17.52 -8.07
CA ARG A 78 7.56 17.92 -9.30
C ARG A 78 6.04 17.95 -9.16
N ILE A 79 5.46 16.99 -8.44
CA ILE A 79 4.01 16.81 -8.30
C ILE A 79 3.47 17.53 -7.05
N GLY A 80 4.32 17.71 -6.04
CA GLY A 80 3.96 18.32 -4.76
C GLY A 80 3.36 17.32 -3.77
N SER A 81 3.61 17.57 -2.48
CA SER A 81 3.29 16.67 -1.36
C SER A 81 1.79 16.28 -1.29
N LYS A 82 0.87 17.21 -1.55
CA LYS A 82 -0.57 16.95 -1.49
C LYS A 82 -1.03 15.89 -2.50
N TRP A 83 -0.52 15.95 -3.73
CA TRP A 83 -0.92 15.03 -4.79
C TRP A 83 -0.23 13.68 -4.65
N SER A 84 1.04 13.65 -4.22
CA SER A 84 1.72 12.39 -3.88
C SER A 84 0.98 11.62 -2.79
N LEU A 85 0.54 12.29 -1.73
CA LEU A 85 -0.25 11.67 -0.66
C LEU A 85 -1.58 11.10 -1.17
N PHE A 86 -2.27 11.83 -2.06
CA PHE A 86 -3.54 11.37 -2.63
C PHE A 86 -3.35 10.12 -3.50
N VAL A 87 -2.31 10.12 -4.37
CA VAL A 87 -1.99 8.96 -5.23
C VAL A 87 -1.57 7.76 -4.38
N GLY A 88 -0.72 7.95 -3.36
CA GLY A 88 -0.34 6.88 -2.43
C GLY A 88 -1.55 6.26 -1.73
N SER A 89 -2.46 7.10 -1.23
CA SER A 89 -3.70 6.65 -0.57
C SER A 89 -4.63 5.88 -1.52
N LEU A 90 -4.71 6.31 -2.78
CA LEU A 90 -5.48 5.62 -3.81
C LEU A 90 -4.89 4.25 -4.12
N LEU A 91 -3.57 4.15 -4.30
CA LEU A 91 -2.86 2.88 -4.54
C LEU A 91 -3.06 1.91 -3.37
N PHE A 92 -3.00 2.40 -2.14
CA PHE A 92 -3.33 1.62 -0.93
C PHE A 92 -4.76 1.07 -0.97
N THR A 93 -5.73 1.90 -1.36
CA THR A 93 -7.14 1.49 -1.46
C THR A 93 -7.34 0.44 -2.54
N VAL A 94 -6.70 0.61 -3.71
CA VAL A 94 -6.77 -0.36 -4.82
C VAL A 94 -6.16 -1.70 -4.43
N TYR A 95 -5.06 -1.70 -3.68
CA TYR A 95 -4.47 -2.93 -3.16
C TYR A 95 -5.39 -3.67 -2.19
N GLN A 96 -6.02 -2.95 -1.25
CA GLN A 96 -6.97 -3.52 -0.32
C GLN A 96 -8.20 -4.09 -1.06
N ALA A 97 -8.70 -3.38 -2.08
CA ALA A 97 -9.80 -3.85 -2.92
C ALA A 97 -9.39 -5.04 -3.81
N GLY A 98 -8.13 -5.10 -4.24
CA GLY A 98 -7.59 -6.18 -5.08
C GLY A 98 -7.66 -7.55 -4.42
N PHE A 99 -7.75 -7.61 -3.10
CA PHE A 99 -7.95 -8.86 -2.36
C PHE A 99 -9.30 -9.54 -2.64
N PHE A 100 -10.30 -8.81 -3.14
CA PHE A 100 -11.56 -9.41 -3.58
C PHE A 100 -11.44 -10.16 -4.91
N VAL A 101 -10.40 -9.88 -5.71
CA VAL A 101 -10.17 -10.50 -7.02
C VAL A 101 -8.85 -11.27 -6.99
N LEU A 102 -8.89 -12.47 -6.40
CA LEU A 102 -7.73 -13.36 -6.28
C LEU A 102 -7.38 -13.99 -7.63
N ASN A 103 -6.53 -13.29 -8.39
CA ASN A 103 -5.86 -13.82 -9.57
C ASN A 103 -4.34 -13.58 -9.44
N SER A 104 -3.51 -14.57 -9.78
CA SER A 104 -2.05 -14.52 -9.59
C SER A 104 -1.43 -13.27 -10.24
N TYR A 105 -1.82 -12.95 -11.48
CA TYR A 105 -1.29 -11.77 -12.18
C TYR A 105 -1.70 -10.44 -11.51
N TYR A 106 -2.96 -10.32 -11.08
CA TYR A 106 -3.44 -9.12 -10.40
C TYR A 106 -2.83 -8.96 -9.01
N TYR A 107 -2.57 -10.07 -8.32
CA TYR A 107 -1.95 -10.07 -6.99
C TYR A 107 -0.51 -9.55 -7.06
N TYR A 108 0.33 -10.07 -7.96
CA TYR A 108 1.71 -9.56 -8.07
C TYR A 108 1.77 -8.11 -8.59
N LEU A 109 0.86 -7.74 -9.50
CA LEU A 109 0.74 -6.36 -9.96
C LEU A 109 0.33 -5.42 -8.82
N SER A 110 -0.63 -5.83 -7.99
CA SER A 110 -1.09 -5.01 -6.86
C SER A 110 -0.03 -4.88 -5.77
N GLN A 111 0.78 -5.92 -5.53
CA GLN A 111 1.96 -5.84 -4.64
C GLN A 111 3.01 -4.85 -5.17
N ALA A 112 3.29 -4.88 -6.47
CA ALA A 112 4.22 -3.95 -7.11
C ALA A 112 3.74 -2.50 -6.99
N LEU A 113 2.45 -2.26 -7.28
CA LEU A 113 1.79 -0.96 -7.16
C LEU A 113 1.74 -0.46 -5.71
N MET A 114 1.51 -1.35 -4.76
CA MET A 114 1.56 -1.02 -3.33
C MET A 114 2.95 -0.55 -2.93
N GLY A 115 4.02 -1.24 -3.35
CA GLY A 115 5.38 -0.79 -3.06
C GLY A 115 5.69 0.61 -3.60
N ILE A 116 5.09 1.02 -4.73
CA ILE A 116 5.18 2.40 -5.24
C ILE A 116 4.38 3.36 -4.34
N GLY A 117 3.15 3.00 -3.95
CA GLY A 117 2.32 3.83 -3.08
C GLY A 117 2.85 3.96 -1.65
N PHE A 118 3.71 3.03 -1.22
CA PHE A 118 4.39 3.04 0.07
C PHE A 118 5.63 3.96 0.10
N ALA A 119 6.20 4.30 -1.07
CA ALA A 119 7.37 5.16 -1.25
C ALA A 119 7.04 6.64 -1.33
#